data_AF-A0A1I3ZSQ6-F1
#
_entry.id   AF-A0A1I3ZSQ6-F1
#
_cell.length_a   1.000
_cell.length_b   1.000
_cell.length_c   1.000
_cell.angle_alpha   90.00
_cell.angle_beta   90.00
_cell.angle_gamma   90.00
#
_symmetry.space_group_name_H-M   'P 1'
#
loop_
_entity.id
_entity.type
_entity.pdbx_description
1 polymer ?
#
loop_
_entity_poly.entity_id
_entity_poly.type
_entity_poly.pdbx_seq_one_letter_code
_entity_poly.pdbx_strand_id
1 'polypeptide(L)'
;MAYTAHRPDTDLEARDRTTQEDASIGELLSAVTSDAQKLFRQEVELAKAEIREEATKVGKAAGMYGGAGFAGYMTVLFASLALTFGLANVMDWGWAALIVTALWGVAAAVMYVMGRSKMKQVHPKPERTVQTLKEDAEWARHPTS
;
A
#
# COMPACT_ATOMS: atom_id res chain seq x y z
N MET A 1 52.18 58.74 -49.09
CA MET A 1 51.06 57.79 -49.32
C MET A 1 51.12 56.74 -48.23
N ALA A 2 50.18 56.74 -47.29
CA ALA A 2 50.18 55.86 -46.12
C ALA A 2 49.28 54.64 -46.38
N TYR A 3 49.84 53.44 -46.24
CA TYR A 3 49.14 52.16 -46.32
C TYR A 3 48.68 51.77 -44.92
N THR A 4 47.40 51.97 -44.61
CA THR A 4 46.78 51.49 -43.37
C THR A 4 46.45 50.01 -43.51
N ALA A 5 47.19 49.17 -42.77
CA ALA A 5 46.92 47.74 -42.66
C ALA A 5 45.57 47.51 -41.94
N HIS A 6 44.66 46.84 -42.62
CA HIS A 6 43.40 46.35 -42.05
C HIS A 6 43.70 45.15 -41.13
N ARG A 7 43.30 45.26 -39.87
CA ARG A 7 43.60 44.30 -38.80
C ARG A 7 42.45 43.27 -38.71
N PRO A 8 42.71 41.95 -38.81
CA PRO A 8 41.67 40.92 -38.95
C PRO A 8 41.19 40.29 -37.62
N ASP A 9 41.13 41.06 -36.54
CA ASP A 9 40.86 40.58 -35.17
C ASP A 9 39.37 40.60 -34.76
N THR A 10 38.50 41.28 -35.50
CA THR A 10 37.07 41.44 -35.15
C THR A 10 36.22 40.18 -35.33
N ASP A 11 36.64 39.25 -36.20
CA ASP A 11 35.86 38.05 -36.52
C ASP A 11 36.06 36.92 -35.50
N LEU A 12 37.13 37.00 -34.69
CA LEU A 12 37.43 36.02 -33.64
C LEU A 12 36.62 36.31 -32.37
N GLU A 13 36.44 37.58 -32.00
CA GLU A 13 35.66 37.99 -30.82
C GLU A 13 34.15 37.81 -31.00
N ALA A 14 33.65 37.87 -32.23
CA ALA A 14 32.24 37.60 -32.53
C ALA A 14 31.91 36.10 -32.46
N ARG A 15 32.83 35.25 -32.94
CA ARG A 15 32.71 33.78 -32.87
C ARG A 15 32.84 33.27 -31.44
N ASP A 16 33.69 33.87 -30.62
CA ASP A 16 33.87 33.46 -29.22
C ASP A 16 32.61 33.71 -28.38
N ARG A 17 31.96 34.87 -28.55
CA ARG A 17 30.73 35.24 -27.83
C ARG A 17 29.53 34.34 -28.15
N THR A 18 29.31 33.99 -29.42
CA THR A 18 28.21 33.08 -29.79
C THR A 18 28.42 31.68 -29.22
N THR A 19 29.68 31.22 -29.19
CA THR A 19 30.01 29.90 -28.62
C THR A 19 29.86 29.89 -27.09
N GLN A 20 30.11 31.03 -26.43
CA GLN A 20 29.94 31.21 -24.99
C GLN A 20 28.46 31.32 -24.57
N GLU A 21 27.63 32.03 -25.35
CA GLU A 21 26.17 32.08 -25.15
C GLU A 21 25.50 30.71 -25.38
N ASP A 22 25.86 30.00 -26.45
CA ASP A 22 25.34 28.66 -26.72
C ASP A 22 25.76 27.63 -25.64
N ALA A 23 26.99 27.74 -25.13
CA ALA A 23 27.45 26.95 -23.99
C ALA A 23 26.61 27.21 -22.73
N SER A 24 26.21 28.46 -22.48
CA SER A 24 25.43 28.85 -21.30
C SER A 24 23.98 28.32 -21.31
N ILE A 25 23.31 28.29 -22.46
CA ILE A 25 21.95 27.73 -22.59
C ILE A 25 21.98 26.21 -22.39
N GLY A 26 23.01 25.54 -22.93
CA GLY A 26 23.24 24.12 -22.69
C GLY A 26 23.50 23.80 -21.21
N GLU A 27 24.24 24.66 -20.51
CA GLU A 27 24.49 24.55 -19.07
C GLU A 27 23.22 24.73 -18.23
N LEU A 28 22.37 25.70 -18.57
CA LEU A 28 21.09 25.94 -17.88
C LEU A 28 20.10 24.79 -18.11
N LEU A 29 19.99 24.26 -19.33
CA LEU A 29 19.13 23.12 -19.62
C LEU A 29 19.62 21.84 -18.91
N SER A 30 20.94 21.65 -18.86
CA SER A 30 21.57 20.58 -18.09
C SER A 30 21.26 20.70 -16.59
N ALA A 31 21.36 21.90 -16.03
CA ALA A 31 21.03 22.17 -14.63
C ALA A 31 19.55 21.88 -14.32
N VAL A 32 18.61 22.36 -15.14
CA VAL A 32 17.17 22.10 -14.96
C VAL A 32 16.84 20.62 -15.07
N THR A 33 17.46 19.90 -16.02
CA THR A 33 17.26 18.45 -16.16
C THR A 33 17.80 17.69 -14.95
N SER A 34 18.97 18.09 -14.44
CA SER A 34 19.56 17.55 -13.22
C SER A 34 18.67 17.77 -12.00
N ASP A 35 18.11 18.98 -11.85
CA ASP A 35 17.19 19.32 -10.77
C ASP A 35 15.87 18.55 -10.87
N ALA A 36 15.31 18.39 -12.07
CA ALA A 36 14.12 17.57 -12.29
C ALA A 36 14.37 16.08 -11.95
N GLN A 37 15.53 15.54 -12.33
CA GLN A 37 15.94 14.18 -11.94
C GLN A 37 16.11 14.06 -10.42
N LYS A 38 16.63 15.10 -9.76
CA LYS A 38 16.78 15.14 -8.30
C LYS A 38 15.43 15.15 -7.59
N LEU A 39 14.48 15.97 -8.04
CA LEU A 39 13.11 16.00 -7.51
C LEU A 39 12.41 14.66 -7.68
N PHE A 40 12.50 14.06 -8.88
CA PHE A 40 11.89 12.76 -9.13
C PHE A 40 12.45 11.68 -8.19
N ARG A 41 13.77 11.65 -7.98
CA ARG A 41 14.40 10.74 -7.01
C ARG A 41 13.90 11.01 -5.59
N GLN A 42 13.73 12.28 -5.21
CA GLN A 42 13.22 12.64 -3.89
C GLN A 42 11.77 12.19 -3.67
N GLU A 43 10.88 12.37 -4.65
CA GLU A 43 9.50 11.88 -4.59
C GLU A 43 9.44 10.35 -4.44
N VAL A 44 10.30 9.63 -5.17
CA VAL A 44 10.41 8.18 -5.04
C VAL A 44 10.92 7.78 -3.65
N GLU A 45 11.94 8.47 -3.11
CA GLU A 45 12.45 8.19 -1.77
C GLU A 45 11.43 8.55 -0.67
N LEU A 46 10.65 9.62 -0.87
CA LEU A 46 9.57 10.01 0.04
C LEU A 46 8.45 8.96 0.03
N ALA A 47 7.98 8.56 -1.16
CA ALA A 47 6.96 7.51 -1.30
C ALA A 47 7.43 6.19 -0.68
N LYS A 48 8.70 5.81 -0.86
CA LYS A 48 9.29 4.64 -0.20
C LYS A 48 9.29 4.79 1.32
N ALA A 49 9.65 5.96 1.84
CA ALA A 49 9.67 6.23 3.28
C ALA A 49 8.25 6.12 3.88
N GLU A 50 7.25 6.72 3.23
CA GLU A 50 5.86 6.68 3.65
C GLU A 50 5.30 5.24 3.61
N ILE A 51 5.52 4.51 2.51
CA ILE A 51 5.13 3.10 2.41
C ILE A 51 5.79 2.26 3.50
N ARG A 52 7.08 2.50 3.81
CA ARG A 52 7.79 1.76 4.87
C ARG A 52 7.22 2.07 6.25
N GLU A 53 6.88 3.33 6.51
CA GLU A 53 6.27 3.75 7.76
C GLU A 53 4.89 3.08 7.93
N GLU A 54 4.04 3.15 6.90
CA GLU A 54 2.72 2.53 6.90
C GLU A 54 2.81 1.00 7.02
N ALA A 55 3.72 0.35 6.27
CA ALA A 55 3.96 -1.08 6.40
C ALA A 55 4.41 -1.47 7.81
N THR A 56 5.20 -0.64 8.48
CA THR A 56 5.62 -0.88 9.88
C THR A 56 4.45 -0.75 10.84
N LYS A 57 3.58 0.27 10.67
CA LYS A 57 2.36 0.43 11.47
C LYS A 57 1.42 -0.76 11.30
N VAL A 58 1.14 -1.14 10.05
CA VAL A 58 0.32 -2.31 9.72
C VAL A 58 0.94 -3.59 10.28
N GLY A 59 2.25 -3.79 10.14
CA GLY A 59 2.95 -4.95 10.68
C GLY A 59 2.87 -5.06 12.20
N LYS A 60 3.05 -3.94 12.92
CA LYS A 60 2.86 -3.90 14.39
C LYS A 60 1.42 -4.21 14.78
N ALA A 61 0.45 -3.60 14.11
CA ALA A 61 -0.96 -3.84 14.37
C ALA A 61 -1.34 -5.31 14.12
N ALA A 62 -0.93 -5.87 12.98
CA ALA A 62 -1.13 -7.28 12.65
C ALA A 62 -0.48 -8.21 13.69
N GLY A 63 0.74 -7.90 14.13
CA GLY A 63 1.42 -8.63 15.21
C GLY A 63 0.66 -8.57 16.54
N MET A 64 0.15 -7.40 16.93
CA MET A 64 -0.68 -7.23 18.13
C MET A 64 -2.01 -7.99 18.03
N TYR A 65 -2.70 -7.92 16.89
CA TYR A 65 -3.93 -8.68 16.68
C TYR A 65 -3.69 -10.19 16.66
N GLY A 66 -2.58 -10.64 16.06
CA GLY A 66 -2.17 -12.04 16.10
C GLY A 66 -1.89 -12.51 17.54
N GLY A 67 -1.13 -11.73 18.30
CA GLY A 67 -0.85 -11.99 19.72
C GLY A 67 -2.11 -11.99 20.57
N ALA A 68 -3.01 -11.01 20.38
CA ALA A 68 -4.29 -10.93 21.09
C ALA A 68 -5.20 -12.12 20.75
N GLY A 69 -5.25 -12.54 19.48
CA GLY A 69 -5.98 -13.73 19.05
C GLY A 69 -5.47 -15.00 19.71
N PHE A 70 -4.14 -15.19 19.75
CA PHE A 70 -3.53 -16.33 20.45
C PHE A 70 -3.77 -16.30 21.95
N ALA A 71 -3.56 -15.15 22.60
CA ALA A 71 -3.81 -14.98 24.03
C ALA A 71 -5.28 -15.24 24.37
N GLY A 72 -6.22 -14.71 23.58
CA GLY A 72 -7.65 -14.96 23.73
C GLY A 72 -8.00 -16.44 23.58
N TYR A 73 -7.43 -17.12 22.58
CA TYR A 73 -7.59 -18.57 22.41
C TYR A 73 -7.09 -19.36 23.63
N MET A 74 -5.91 -19.02 24.15
CA MET A 74 -5.37 -19.64 25.37
C MET A 74 -6.25 -19.38 26.60
N THR A 75 -6.73 -18.15 26.80
CA THR A 75 -7.65 -17.81 27.88
C THR A 75 -8.91 -18.67 27.82
N VAL A 76 -9.49 -18.80 26.62
CA VAL A 76 -10.68 -19.61 26.38
C VAL A 76 -10.44 -21.10 26.66
N LEU A 77 -9.28 -21.63 26.25
CA LEU A 77 -8.88 -23.01 26.51
C LEU A 77 -8.78 -23.27 28.02
N PHE A 78 -8.04 -22.43 28.75
CA PHE A 78 -7.87 -22.59 30.20
C PHE A 78 -9.17 -22.35 30.96
N ALA A 79 -10.02 -21.41 30.52
CA ALA A 79 -11.35 -21.23 31.09
C ALA A 79 -12.23 -22.48 30.92
N SER A 80 -12.13 -23.17 29.77
CA SER A 80 -12.86 -24.41 29.53
C SER A 80 -12.39 -25.55 30.45
N LEU A 81 -11.08 -25.67 30.66
CA LEU A 81 -10.50 -26.62 31.61
C LEU A 81 -10.93 -26.30 33.05
N ALA A 82 -10.82 -25.03 33.45
CA ALA A 82 -11.23 -24.58 34.78
C ALA A 82 -12.72 -24.84 35.02
N LEU A 83 -13.58 -24.59 34.03
CA LEU A 83 -15.01 -24.89 34.12
C LEU A 83 -15.27 -26.39 34.26
N THR A 84 -14.57 -27.21 33.47
CA THR A 84 -14.68 -28.68 33.55
C THR A 84 -14.27 -29.19 34.92
N PHE A 85 -13.11 -28.75 35.44
CA PHE A 85 -12.64 -29.12 36.77
C PHE A 85 -13.57 -28.60 37.87
N GLY A 86 -14.11 -27.38 37.73
CA GLY A 86 -15.09 -26.82 38.64
C GLY A 86 -16.35 -27.67 38.72
N LEU A 87 -16.95 -28.02 37.58
CA LEU A 87 -18.13 -28.89 37.54
C LEU A 87 -17.84 -30.28 38.08
N ALA A 88 -16.65 -30.83 37.78
CA ALA A 88 -16.25 -32.14 38.27
C ALA A 88 -16.16 -32.25 39.80
N ASN A 89 -16.16 -31.14 40.55
CA ASN A 89 -16.26 -31.19 42.02
C ASN A 89 -17.67 -31.54 42.52
N VAL A 90 -18.70 -31.39 41.67
CA VAL A 90 -20.11 -31.59 42.05
C VAL A 90 -20.84 -32.63 41.18
N MET A 91 -20.20 -33.13 40.12
CA MET A 91 -20.73 -34.19 39.25
C MET A 91 -19.61 -35.05 38.65
N ASP A 92 -19.97 -36.16 38.01
CA ASP A 92 -19.01 -37.00 37.29
C ASP A 92 -18.28 -36.24 36.18
N TRP A 93 -17.02 -36.60 35.98
CA TRP A 93 -16.12 -35.95 35.03
C TRP A 93 -16.62 -35.99 33.59
N GLY A 94 -17.27 -37.09 33.19
CA GLY A 94 -17.85 -37.25 31.86
C GLY A 94 -18.99 -36.26 31.62
N TRP A 95 -19.87 -36.08 32.60
CA TRP A 95 -20.98 -35.11 32.50
C TRP A 95 -20.48 -33.67 32.51
N ALA A 96 -19.47 -33.36 33.33
CA ALA A 96 -18.83 -32.05 33.31
C ALA A 96 -18.25 -31.71 31.93
N ALA A 97 -17.49 -32.63 31.33
CA ALA A 97 -16.91 -32.46 30.00
C ALA A 97 -17.99 -32.34 28.91
N LEU A 98 -19.08 -33.13 28.99
CA LEU A 98 -20.20 -33.04 28.05
C LEU A 98 -20.90 -31.68 28.09
N ILE A 99 -21.11 -31.10 29.28
CA ILE A 99 -21.72 -29.78 29.42
C ILE A 99 -20.84 -28.70 28.78
N VAL A 100 -19.53 -28.71 29.05
CA VAL A 100 -18.60 -27.74 28.45
C VAL A 100 -18.52 -27.92 26.93
N THR A 101 -18.56 -29.17 26.45
CA THR A 101 -18.62 -29.48 25.01
C THR A 101 -19.91 -28.96 24.38
N ALA A 102 -21.06 -29.13 25.02
CA ALA A 102 -22.32 -28.61 24.54
C ALA A 102 -22.32 -27.07 24.46
N LEU A 103 -21.72 -26.39 25.45
CA LEU A 103 -21.53 -24.94 25.45
C LEU A 103 -20.74 -24.48 24.21
N TRP A 104 -19.63 -25.15 23.90
CA TRP A 104 -18.85 -24.88 22.68
C TRP A 104 -19.62 -25.21 21.40
N GLY A 105 -20.39 -26.28 21.39
CA GLY A 105 -21.26 -26.66 20.27
C GLY A 105 -22.28 -25.57 19.95
N VAL A 106 -22.93 -25.00 20.97
CA VAL A 106 -23.86 -23.88 20.81
C VAL A 106 -23.14 -22.63 20.29
N ALA A 107 -21.99 -22.28 20.88
CA ALA A 107 -21.19 -21.15 20.41
C ALA A 107 -20.78 -21.32 18.93
N ALA A 108 -20.35 -22.52 18.54
CA ALA A 108 -19.98 -22.85 17.16
C ALA A 108 -21.18 -22.74 16.20
N ALA A 109 -22.35 -23.25 16.60
CA ALA A 109 -23.57 -23.15 15.81
C ALA A 109 -23.98 -21.69 15.57
N VAL A 110 -23.93 -20.84 16.60
CA VAL A 110 -24.22 -19.40 16.49
C VAL A 110 -23.23 -18.72 15.56
N MET A 111 -21.92 -18.94 15.75
CA MET A 111 -20.88 -18.36 14.88
C MET A 111 -21.05 -18.79 13.42
N TYR A 112 -21.36 -20.07 13.18
CA TYR A 112 -21.63 -20.59 11.84
C TYR A 112 -22.82 -19.88 11.18
N VAL A 113 -23.94 -19.75 11.89
CA VAL A 113 -25.15 -19.08 11.36
C VAL A 113 -24.88 -17.60 11.08
N MET A 114 -24.22 -16.89 11.99
CA MET A 114 -23.86 -15.49 11.81
C MET A 114 -22.88 -15.28 10.65
N GLY A 115 -21.84 -16.10 10.58
CA GLY A 115 -20.85 -16.06 9.49
C GLY A 115 -21.47 -16.34 8.13
N ARG A 116 -22.33 -17.37 8.06
CA ARG A 116 -23.08 -17.69 6.85
C ARG A 116 -23.99 -16.55 6.42
N SER A 117 -24.67 -15.88 7.35
CA SER A 117 -25.54 -14.73 7.06
C SER A 117 -24.75 -13.56 6.46
N LYS A 118 -23.59 -13.24 7.04
CA LYS A 118 -22.71 -12.18 6.53
C LYS A 118 -22.15 -12.51 5.15
N MET A 119 -21.71 -13.75 4.93
CA MET A 119 -21.16 -14.18 3.63
C MET A 119 -22.18 -14.08 2.50
N LYS A 120 -23.48 -14.32 2.78
CA LYS A 120 -24.54 -14.15 1.77
C LYS A 120 -24.74 -12.70 1.32
N GLN A 121 -24.26 -11.72 2.09
CA GLN A 121 -24.38 -10.29 1.78
C GLN A 121 -23.14 -9.76 1.04
N VAL A 122 -22.04 -10.51 1.03
CA VAL A 122 -20.83 -10.12 0.30
C VAL A 122 -21.05 -10.38 -1.18
N HIS A 123 -21.00 -9.32 -1.99
CA HIS A 123 -21.04 -9.39 -3.45
C HIS A 123 -19.61 -9.29 -3.97
N PRO A 124 -18.96 -10.42 -4.34
CA PRO A 124 -17.53 -10.44 -4.67
C PRO A 124 -17.18 -9.74 -5.99
N LYS A 125 -18.17 -9.46 -6.84
CA LYS A 125 -17.97 -8.62 -8.03
C LYS A 125 -18.37 -7.18 -7.69
N PRO A 126 -17.45 -6.20 -7.76
CA PRO A 126 -17.84 -4.80 -7.75
C PRO A 126 -18.54 -4.48 -9.07
N GLU A 127 -19.87 -4.68 -9.11
CA GLU A 127 -20.69 -4.57 -10.32
C GLU A 127 -20.53 -3.20 -10.99
N ARG A 128 -20.40 -2.14 -10.18
CA ARG A 128 -20.16 -0.77 -10.64
C ARG A 128 -18.81 -0.62 -11.31
N THR A 129 -17.73 -1.10 -10.69
CA THR A 129 -16.38 -1.05 -11.28
C THR A 129 -16.30 -1.87 -12.56
N VAL A 130 -16.94 -3.03 -12.61
CA VAL A 130 -16.99 -3.85 -13.82
C VAL A 130 -17.81 -3.19 -14.93
N GLN A 131 -18.88 -2.46 -14.60
CA GLN A 131 -19.65 -1.67 -15.57
C GLN A 131 -18.83 -0.51 -16.13
N THR A 132 -18.21 0.31 -15.27
CA THR A 132 -17.40 1.44 -15.72
C THR A 132 -16.23 0.98 -16.60
N LEU A 133 -15.52 -0.09 -16.24
CA LEU A 133 -14.46 -0.64 -17.07
C LEU A 133 -14.95 -1.18 -18.42
N LYS A 134 -16.21 -1.65 -18.50
CA LYS A 134 -16.83 -2.07 -19.76
C LYS A 134 -17.16 -0.85 -20.63
N GLU A 135 -17.76 0.18 -20.04
CA GLU A 135 -18.09 1.45 -20.72
C GLU A 135 -16.84 2.13 -21.27
N ASP A 136 -15.78 2.21 -20.46
CA ASP A 136 -14.48 2.77 -20.88
C ASP A 136 -13.87 1.98 -22.05
N ALA A 137 -13.96 0.64 -21.99
CA ALA A 137 -13.49 -0.23 -23.06
C ALA A 137 -14.35 -0.12 -24.34
N GLU A 138 -15.64 0.15 -24.20
CA GLU A 138 -16.57 0.35 -25.32
C GLU A 138 -16.30 1.71 -26.00
N TRP A 139 -16.10 2.77 -25.22
CA TRP A 139 -15.72 4.10 -25.71
C TRP A 139 -14.37 4.07 -26.45
N ALA A 140 -13.38 3.34 -25.93
CA ALA A 140 -12.09 3.17 -26.59
C ALA A 140 -12.16 2.37 -27.91
N ARG A 141 -13.18 1.53 -28.11
CA ARG A 141 -13.40 0.75 -29.35
C ARG A 141 -14.16 1.53 -30.41
N HIS A 142 -14.99 2.49 -30.00
CA HIS A 142 -15.73 3.37 -30.91
C HIS A 142 -15.47 4.84 -30.56
N PRO A 143 -14.25 5.35 -30.79
CA PRO A 143 -13.98 6.77 -30.67
C PRO A 143 -14.78 7.49 -31.76
N THR A 144 -15.92 8.08 -31.40
CA THR A 144 -16.67 8.95 -32.29
C THR A 144 -15.84 10.21 -32.54
N SER A 145 -15.32 10.33 -33.75
CA SER A 145 -14.69 11.55 -34.31
C SER A 145 -15.69 12.66 -34.53
#